data_AF-A0A9P5MVN6-F1
#
_entry.id   AF-A0A9P5MVN6-F1
#
_cell.length_a   1.000
_cell.length_b   1.000
_cell.length_c   1.000
_cell.angle_alpha   90.00
_cell.angle_beta   90.00
_cell.angle_gamma   90.00
#
_symmetry.space_group_name_H-M   'P 1'
#
loop_
_entity.id
_entity.type
_entity.pdbx_description
1 polymer ?
#
loop_
_entity_poly.entity_id
_entity_poly.type
_entity_poly.pdbx_seq_one_letter_code
_entity_poly.pdbx_strand_id
1 'polypeptide(L)'
;MGSEFHLQATLDDNALPRIKPPPQSAAISAPFSYSPSDDGTDENLLVLLHGLGDTHIPFSKLGCSLKLPQTAVLALRAPELIPYLYEDAFQWYPSFDALGDILAHPDPTTAIDYITNVLHHLVNDCGWHAPRIHLFGFAQGGSVAAESALKWWRRNLQQQQNSDNTLVQPLGSVVTIGGPLLSYPTLSAACPTPILVFHRPPPTEPFLPGDTLAAFRKGFSRVVDTKKSGVGMPRSKDEWYPIMELWSERLGRRQVDGLYEVMTGGSSI
;
A
#
# COMPACT_ATOMS: atom_id res chain seq x y z
N MET A 1 -3.16 46.86 11.08
CA MET A 1 -3.32 45.92 9.95
C MET A 1 -3.17 44.54 10.53
N GLY A 2 -4.29 43.84 10.74
CA GLY A 2 -4.30 42.52 11.37
C GLY A 2 -3.86 41.46 10.37
N SER A 3 -2.86 40.67 10.74
CA SER A 3 -2.46 39.48 10.00
C SER A 3 -3.49 38.38 10.24
N GLU A 4 -4.23 38.01 9.20
CA GLU A 4 -5.06 36.80 9.17
C GLU A 4 -4.16 35.57 9.29
N PHE A 5 -4.24 34.89 10.42
CA PHE A 5 -3.69 33.55 10.59
C PHE A 5 -4.69 32.55 10.00
N HIS A 6 -4.33 31.91 8.89
CA HIS A 6 -5.09 30.79 8.35
C HIS A 6 -4.76 29.54 9.18
N LEU A 7 -5.52 29.32 10.25
CA LEU A 7 -5.52 28.04 10.97
C LEU A 7 -6.19 27.00 10.07
N GLN A 8 -5.38 26.22 9.37
CA GLN A 8 -5.87 25.00 8.74
C GLN A 8 -6.27 24.05 9.87
N ALA A 9 -7.58 23.87 10.07
CA ALA A 9 -8.12 22.98 11.07
C ALA A 9 -7.65 21.55 10.78
N THR A 10 -6.59 21.11 11.45
CA THR A 10 -6.30 19.71 11.63
C THR A 10 -7.49 19.15 12.39
N LEU A 11 -8.21 18.19 11.80
CA LEU A 11 -9.19 17.38 12.51
C LEU A 11 -8.56 16.98 13.85
N ASP A 12 -9.28 17.18 14.96
CA ASP A 12 -8.77 16.87 16.29
C ASP A 12 -8.36 15.39 16.35
N ASP A 13 -7.08 15.08 16.11
CA ASP A 13 -6.53 13.72 16.17
C ASP A 13 -6.80 13.09 17.55
N ASN A 14 -7.04 13.92 18.56
CA ASN A 14 -7.46 13.53 19.91
C ASN A 14 -8.87 12.92 20.00
N ALA A 15 -9.74 13.12 19.01
CA ALA A 15 -11.10 12.54 18.99
C ALA A 15 -11.13 11.08 18.50
N LEU A 16 -10.13 10.64 17.71
CA LEU A 16 -10.07 9.28 17.20
C LEU A 16 -9.52 8.30 18.25
N PRO A 17 -10.04 7.06 18.33
CA PRO A 17 -9.52 6.09 19.26
C PRO A 17 -8.05 5.78 18.94
N ARG A 18 -7.23 5.62 19.98
CA ARG A 18 -5.81 5.27 19.83
C ARG A 18 -5.63 3.87 19.24
N ILE A 19 -6.51 2.94 19.58
CA ILE A 19 -6.52 1.58 19.05
C ILE A 19 -7.74 1.46 18.13
N LYS A 20 -7.55 0.96 16.92
CA LYS A 20 -8.63 0.81 15.94
C LYS A 20 -9.21 -0.60 16.01
N PRO A 21 -10.53 -0.76 15.76
CA PRO A 21 -11.14 -2.08 15.73
C PRO A 21 -10.49 -2.94 14.63
N PRO A 22 -10.18 -4.22 14.92
CA PRO A 22 -9.59 -5.11 13.94
C PRO A 22 -10.58 -5.40 12.79
N PRO A 23 -10.08 -5.66 11.57
CA PRO A 23 -10.93 -6.03 10.45
C PRO A 23 -11.68 -7.34 10.71
N GLN A 24 -12.91 -7.42 10.22
CA GLN A 24 -13.81 -8.53 10.48
C GLN A 24 -13.71 -9.62 9.40
N SER A 25 -13.65 -10.89 9.82
CA SER A 25 -13.64 -12.04 8.88
C SER A 25 -14.90 -12.17 8.02
N ALA A 26 -16.02 -11.55 8.43
CA ALA A 26 -17.23 -11.51 7.61
C ALA A 26 -17.10 -10.54 6.40
N ALA A 27 -16.25 -9.52 6.52
CA ALA A 27 -16.03 -8.51 5.47
C ALA A 27 -14.84 -8.83 4.56
N ILE A 28 -13.89 -9.63 5.05
CA ILE A 28 -12.72 -10.08 4.28
C ILE A 28 -12.88 -11.57 3.97
N SER A 29 -13.26 -11.87 2.72
CA SER A 29 -13.65 -13.22 2.29
C SER A 29 -12.53 -14.26 2.28
N ALA A 30 -11.27 -13.83 2.26
CA ALA A 30 -10.11 -14.73 2.33
C ALA A 30 -9.39 -14.60 3.69
N PRO A 31 -8.70 -15.65 4.16
CA PRO A 31 -7.90 -15.59 5.37
C PRO A 31 -6.88 -14.46 5.37
N PHE A 32 -6.66 -13.88 6.55
CA PHE A 32 -5.71 -12.80 6.76
C PHE A 32 -5.13 -12.89 8.18
N SER A 33 -4.04 -12.17 8.39
CA SER A 33 -3.44 -11.95 9.71
C SER A 33 -3.44 -10.46 10.01
N TYR A 34 -3.99 -10.08 11.16
CA TYR A 34 -3.95 -8.71 11.67
C TYR A 34 -3.12 -8.67 12.95
N SER A 35 -2.30 -7.63 13.09
CA SER A 35 -1.57 -7.33 14.31
C SER A 35 -1.68 -5.82 14.58
N PRO A 36 -2.16 -5.41 15.77
CA PRO A 36 -2.17 -3.99 16.14
C PRO A 36 -0.74 -3.45 16.27
N SER A 37 -0.58 -2.13 16.38
CA SER A 37 0.73 -1.54 16.58
C SER A 37 1.38 -1.99 17.90
N ASP A 38 2.70 -2.14 17.91
CA ASP A 38 3.46 -2.55 19.11
C ASP A 38 3.43 -1.50 20.23
N ASP A 39 3.19 -0.23 19.88
CA ASP A 39 3.16 0.90 20.80
C ASP A 39 1.73 1.29 21.26
N GLY A 40 0.72 0.51 20.87
CA GLY A 40 -0.67 0.71 21.27
C GLY A 40 -1.34 1.94 20.67
N THR A 41 -0.76 2.52 19.61
CA THR A 41 -1.34 3.61 18.82
C THR A 41 -1.40 3.23 17.34
N ASP A 42 -2.58 2.89 16.88
CA ASP A 42 -2.88 2.51 15.49
C ASP A 42 -3.05 3.75 14.61
N GLU A 43 -1.98 4.51 14.37
CA GLU A 43 -2.04 5.70 13.49
C GLU A 43 -1.94 5.33 12.02
N ASN A 44 -1.15 4.30 11.69
CA ASN A 44 -0.89 3.83 10.34
C ASN A 44 -1.27 2.35 10.19
N LEU A 45 -1.62 1.95 8.97
CA LEU A 45 -1.85 0.56 8.61
C LEU A 45 -0.97 0.17 7.43
N LEU A 46 -0.15 -0.86 7.61
CA LEU A 46 0.60 -1.50 6.53
C LEU A 46 -0.16 -2.74 6.06
N VAL A 47 -0.66 -2.69 4.82
CA VAL A 47 -1.33 -3.81 4.15
C VAL A 47 -0.35 -4.54 3.23
N LEU A 48 -0.20 -5.85 3.42
CA LEU A 48 0.81 -6.68 2.78
C LEU A 48 0.17 -7.71 1.84
N LEU A 49 0.64 -7.71 0.58
CA LEU A 49 0.17 -8.61 -0.48
C LEU A 49 1.32 -9.51 -0.96
N HIS A 50 1.19 -10.82 -0.74
CA HIS A 50 2.23 -11.79 -1.06
C HIS A 50 2.37 -12.05 -2.57
N GLY A 51 3.44 -12.74 -2.97
CA GLY A 51 3.67 -13.16 -4.37
C GLY A 51 2.95 -14.45 -4.75
N LEU A 52 3.02 -14.82 -6.02
CA LEU A 52 2.47 -16.08 -6.55
C LEU A 52 3.00 -17.28 -5.75
N GLY A 53 2.09 -18.17 -5.35
CA GLY A 53 2.41 -19.45 -4.72
C GLY A 53 2.74 -19.36 -3.23
N ASP A 54 2.55 -18.18 -2.62
CA ASP A 54 2.81 -17.97 -1.19
C ASP A 54 1.47 -17.86 -0.41
N THR A 55 1.59 -17.60 0.89
CA THR A 55 0.50 -17.26 1.80
C THR A 55 0.78 -15.92 2.48
N HIS A 56 -0.21 -15.44 3.22
CA HIS A 56 -0.08 -14.23 4.04
C HIS A 56 0.81 -14.40 5.28
N ILE A 57 1.14 -15.63 5.69
CA ILE A 57 1.81 -15.89 6.97
C ILE A 57 3.25 -15.33 6.98
N PRO A 58 4.11 -15.57 5.98
CA PRO A 58 5.45 -14.97 5.93
C PRO A 58 5.39 -13.45 5.87
N PHE A 59 4.40 -12.89 5.17
CA PHE A 59 4.21 -11.45 5.04
C PHE A 59 3.76 -10.81 6.35
N SER A 60 2.91 -11.46 7.15
CA SER A 60 2.57 -11.00 8.50
C SER A 60 3.83 -10.91 9.38
N LYS A 61 4.68 -11.96 9.36
CA LYS A 61 5.96 -11.95 10.08
C LYS A 61 6.88 -10.84 9.60
N LEU A 62 6.97 -10.62 8.28
CA LEU A 62 7.74 -9.53 7.70
C LEU A 62 7.26 -8.19 8.24
N GLY A 63 5.96 -7.88 8.11
CA GLY A 63 5.39 -6.60 8.57
C GLY A 63 5.69 -6.33 10.04
N CYS A 64 5.46 -7.31 10.91
CA CYS A 64 5.75 -7.17 12.35
C CYS A 64 7.24 -7.04 12.67
N SER A 65 8.13 -7.60 11.83
CA SER A 65 9.59 -7.48 12.01
C SER A 65 10.14 -6.09 11.65
N LEU A 66 9.40 -5.29 10.87
CA LEU A 66 9.83 -3.95 10.47
C LEU A 66 9.79 -2.94 11.62
N LYS A 67 8.99 -3.21 12.67
CA LYS A 67 8.86 -2.35 13.86
C LYS A 67 8.61 -0.87 13.52
N LEU A 68 7.72 -0.64 12.55
CA LEU A 68 7.31 0.70 12.14
C LEU A 68 6.53 1.37 13.29
N PRO A 69 6.80 2.64 13.60
CA PRO A 69 6.15 3.35 14.70
C PRO A 69 4.66 3.53 14.41
N GLN A 70 3.82 3.36 15.43
CA GLN A 70 2.38 3.58 15.37
C GLN A 70 1.70 2.91 14.18
N THR A 71 2.16 1.71 13.80
CA THR A 71 1.74 1.03 12.58
C THR A 71 1.21 -0.36 12.88
N ALA A 72 -0.08 -0.58 12.63
CA ALA A 72 -0.69 -1.89 12.58
C ALA A 72 -0.34 -2.61 11.26
N VAL A 73 -0.41 -3.93 11.27
CA VAL A 73 -0.05 -4.78 10.13
C VAL A 73 -1.25 -5.65 9.74
N LEU A 74 -1.59 -5.65 8.46
CA LEU A 74 -2.60 -6.52 7.86
C LEU A 74 -1.99 -7.27 6.67
N ALA A 75 -1.78 -8.58 6.81
CA ALA A 75 -1.34 -9.44 5.71
C ALA A 75 -2.53 -10.22 5.15
N LEU A 76 -2.81 -10.04 3.86
CA LEU A 76 -3.96 -10.65 3.18
C LEU A 76 -3.51 -11.85 2.36
N ARG A 77 -4.26 -12.96 2.42
CA ARG A 77 -4.06 -14.07 1.49
C ARG A 77 -4.79 -13.78 0.19
N ALA A 78 -4.18 -14.16 -0.91
CA ALA A 78 -4.86 -14.16 -2.19
C ALA A 78 -6.07 -15.13 -2.17
N PRO A 79 -7.16 -14.81 -2.88
CA PRO A 79 -8.41 -15.57 -2.77
C PRO A 79 -8.38 -16.90 -3.54
N GLU A 80 -7.51 -17.04 -4.53
CA GLU A 80 -7.49 -18.20 -5.43
C GLU A 80 -6.36 -19.16 -5.05
N LEU A 81 -6.67 -20.45 -4.94
CA LEU A 81 -5.68 -21.52 -4.78
C LEU A 81 -5.12 -21.88 -6.16
N ILE A 82 -3.80 -22.04 -6.27
CA ILE A 82 -3.18 -22.52 -7.50
C ILE A 82 -3.59 -23.99 -7.72
N PRO A 83 -4.20 -24.34 -8.87
CA PRO A 83 -4.57 -25.72 -9.15
C PRO A 83 -3.38 -26.68 -9.14
N TYR A 84 -3.64 -27.93 -8.74
CA TYR A 84 -2.70 -29.06 -8.86
C TYR A 84 -1.41 -29.00 -8.03
N LEU A 85 -1.26 -28.05 -7.12
CA LEU A 85 -0.17 -28.03 -6.14
C LEU A 85 -0.58 -28.76 -4.84
N TYR A 86 0.37 -29.50 -4.27
CA TYR A 86 0.17 -30.22 -2.99
C TYR A 86 0.28 -29.29 -1.77
N GLU A 87 0.89 -28.11 -1.95
CA GLU A 87 1.11 -27.13 -0.90
C GLU A 87 0.07 -26.00 -0.96
N ASP A 88 -0.13 -25.33 0.18
CA ASP A 88 -1.00 -24.14 0.32
C ASP A 88 -0.40 -22.96 -0.47
N ALA A 89 -0.61 -22.96 -1.78
CA ALA A 89 -0.04 -22.00 -2.72
C ALA A 89 -1.16 -21.16 -3.37
N PHE A 90 -1.17 -19.85 -3.11
CA PHE A 90 -2.26 -18.97 -3.53
C PHE A 90 -1.80 -17.96 -4.60
N GLN A 91 -2.74 -17.54 -5.44
CA GLN A 91 -2.53 -16.56 -6.50
C GLN A 91 -3.59 -15.46 -6.45
N TRP A 92 -3.19 -14.25 -6.83
CA TRP A 92 -4.12 -13.11 -6.93
C TRP A 92 -4.88 -13.13 -8.25
N TYR A 93 -4.22 -13.59 -9.29
CA TYR A 93 -4.78 -13.78 -10.61
C TYR A 93 -4.12 -14.98 -11.28
N PRO A 94 -4.81 -15.64 -12.21
CA PRO A 94 -4.24 -16.77 -12.93
C PRO A 94 -2.92 -16.39 -13.60
N SER A 95 -1.87 -17.15 -13.32
CA SER A 95 -0.57 -17.02 -14.00
C SER A 95 -0.35 -18.07 -15.08
N PHE A 96 -1.13 -19.15 -15.06
CA PHE A 96 -0.98 -20.29 -15.94
C PHE A 96 -2.29 -20.61 -16.65
N ASP A 97 -2.20 -21.05 -17.90
CA ASP A 97 -3.33 -21.62 -18.62
C ASP A 97 -3.57 -23.09 -18.22
N ALA A 98 -4.55 -23.75 -18.86
CA ALA A 98 -4.88 -25.14 -18.57
C ALA A 98 -3.77 -26.15 -18.94
N LEU A 99 -2.81 -25.75 -19.77
CA LEU A 99 -1.65 -26.54 -20.16
C LEU A 99 -0.43 -26.29 -19.26
N GLY A 100 -0.50 -25.27 -18.39
CA GLY A 100 0.58 -24.84 -17.51
C GLY A 100 1.50 -23.78 -18.13
N ASP A 101 1.15 -23.23 -19.30
CA ASP A 101 1.91 -22.17 -19.95
C ASP A 101 1.63 -20.81 -19.28
N ILE A 102 2.63 -19.94 -19.24
CA ILE A 102 2.51 -18.61 -18.63
C ILE A 102 1.55 -17.74 -19.44
N LEU A 103 0.56 -17.18 -18.75
CA LEU A 103 -0.38 -16.22 -19.35
C LEU A 103 0.32 -14.88 -19.62
N ALA A 104 0.36 -14.48 -20.90
CA ALA A 104 0.93 -13.20 -21.31
C ALA A 104 0.11 -11.99 -20.80
N HIS A 105 -1.21 -12.15 -20.67
CA HIS A 105 -2.15 -11.11 -20.29
C HIS A 105 -3.12 -11.65 -19.22
N PRO A 106 -2.67 -11.79 -17.96
CA PRO A 106 -3.52 -12.25 -16.88
C PRO A 106 -4.59 -11.21 -16.54
N ASP A 107 -5.75 -11.66 -16.05
CA ASP A 107 -6.84 -10.77 -15.60
C ASP A 107 -6.80 -10.57 -14.06
N PRO A 108 -6.41 -9.39 -13.57
CA PRO A 108 -6.35 -9.10 -12.14
C PRO A 108 -7.67 -8.61 -11.54
N THR A 109 -8.77 -8.54 -12.31
CA THR A 109 -10.00 -7.84 -11.92
C THR A 109 -10.54 -8.31 -10.57
N THR A 110 -10.64 -9.63 -10.36
CA THR A 110 -11.15 -10.21 -9.12
C THR A 110 -10.32 -9.83 -7.90
N ALA A 111 -8.99 -9.85 -8.00
CA ALA A 111 -8.10 -9.44 -6.91
C ALA A 111 -8.21 -7.94 -6.62
N ILE A 112 -8.29 -7.11 -7.66
CA ILE A 112 -8.44 -5.67 -7.50
C ILE A 112 -9.79 -5.34 -6.83
N ASP A 113 -10.88 -6.01 -7.22
CA ASP A 113 -12.19 -5.87 -6.57
C ASP A 113 -12.14 -6.30 -5.10
N TYR A 114 -11.50 -7.44 -4.81
CA TYR A 114 -11.30 -7.92 -3.45
C TYR A 114 -10.54 -6.90 -2.60
N ILE A 115 -9.39 -6.39 -3.05
CA ILE A 115 -8.63 -5.37 -2.30
C ILE A 115 -9.40 -4.06 -2.17
N THR A 116 -10.16 -3.66 -3.20
CA THR A 116 -11.00 -2.45 -3.13
C THR A 116 -12.08 -2.60 -2.04
N ASN A 117 -12.71 -3.77 -1.93
CA ASN A 117 -13.69 -4.05 -0.87
C ASN A 117 -13.04 -4.05 0.52
N VAL A 118 -11.85 -4.61 0.66
CA VAL A 118 -11.07 -4.55 1.91
C VAL A 118 -10.76 -3.10 2.29
N LEU A 119 -10.31 -2.27 1.35
CA LEU A 119 -10.05 -0.85 1.59
C LEU A 119 -11.31 -0.09 2.03
N HIS A 120 -12.46 -0.39 1.42
CA HIS A 120 -13.74 0.18 1.85
C HIS A 120 -14.12 -0.23 3.27
N HIS A 121 -13.95 -1.50 3.64
CA HIS A 121 -14.19 -1.96 5.00
C HIS A 121 -13.27 -1.27 6.00
N LEU A 122 -11.98 -1.15 5.68
CA LEU A 122 -11.00 -0.50 6.54
C LEU A 122 -11.35 0.96 6.81
N VAL A 123 -11.79 1.69 5.78
CA VAL A 123 -12.13 3.10 5.90
C VAL A 123 -13.47 3.33 6.58
N ASN A 124 -14.51 2.58 6.18
CA ASN A 124 -15.88 2.85 6.62
C ASN A 124 -16.21 2.19 7.97
N ASP A 125 -15.64 1.02 8.25
CA ASP A 125 -16.04 0.20 9.41
C ASP A 125 -14.92 0.09 10.44
N CYS A 126 -13.65 0.16 10.02
CA CYS A 126 -12.50 0.05 10.92
C CYS A 126 -11.90 1.41 11.35
N GLY A 127 -12.40 2.52 10.81
CA GLY A 127 -11.97 3.87 11.19
C GLY A 127 -10.55 4.24 10.73
N TRP A 128 -10.04 3.59 9.68
CA TRP A 128 -8.77 3.98 9.04
C TRP A 128 -8.98 5.16 8.10
N HIS A 129 -8.12 6.17 8.17
CA HIS A 129 -8.12 7.23 7.18
C HIS A 129 -7.31 6.77 5.96
N ALA A 130 -7.81 7.01 4.74
CA ALA A 130 -7.12 6.56 3.53
C ALA A 130 -5.63 6.99 3.45
N PRO A 131 -5.24 8.24 3.83
CA PRO A 131 -3.84 8.67 3.81
C PRO A 131 -2.94 7.96 4.85
N ARG A 132 -3.51 7.15 5.74
CA ARG A 132 -2.81 6.34 6.75
C ARG A 132 -2.70 4.86 6.36
N ILE A 133 -3.24 4.48 5.21
CA ILE A 133 -3.15 3.11 4.68
C ILE A 133 -2.01 3.05 3.66
N HIS A 134 -1.06 2.16 3.91
CA HIS A 134 0.12 1.94 3.08
C HIS A 134 0.08 0.53 2.50
N LEU A 135 0.25 0.40 1.19
CA LEU A 135 0.27 -0.90 0.52
C LEU A 135 1.70 -1.33 0.26
N PHE A 136 2.00 -2.60 0.50
CA PHE A 136 3.25 -3.23 0.12
C PHE A 136 2.94 -4.56 -0.56
N GLY A 137 3.53 -4.81 -1.73
CA GLY A 137 3.32 -6.04 -2.46
C GLY A 137 4.54 -6.56 -3.18
N PHE A 138 4.62 -7.89 -3.29
CA PHE A 138 5.68 -8.60 -4.02
C PHE A 138 5.13 -9.28 -5.27
N ALA A 139 5.80 -9.13 -6.42
CA ALA A 139 5.42 -9.72 -7.70
C ALA A 139 3.93 -9.50 -8.04
N GLN A 140 3.11 -10.56 -8.08
CA GLN A 140 1.66 -10.42 -8.27
C GLN A 140 1.02 -9.47 -7.26
N GLY A 141 1.34 -9.62 -5.96
CA GLY A 141 0.84 -8.73 -4.92
C GLY A 141 1.26 -7.27 -5.11
N GLY A 142 2.45 -7.03 -5.67
CA GLY A 142 2.89 -5.67 -6.03
C GLY A 142 2.06 -5.06 -7.16
N SER A 143 1.70 -5.89 -8.15
CA SER A 143 0.83 -5.50 -9.26
C SER A 143 -0.56 -5.13 -8.72
N VAL A 144 -1.15 -6.00 -7.90
CA VAL A 144 -2.47 -5.78 -7.29
C VAL A 144 -2.49 -4.55 -6.38
N ALA A 145 -1.44 -4.32 -5.59
CA ALA A 145 -1.33 -3.13 -4.74
C ALA A 145 -1.41 -1.84 -5.58
N ALA A 146 -0.62 -1.76 -6.65
CA ALA A 146 -0.58 -0.59 -7.51
C ALA A 146 -1.90 -0.38 -8.28
N GLU A 147 -2.45 -1.44 -8.88
CA GLU A 147 -3.72 -1.39 -9.61
C GLU A 147 -4.89 -0.98 -8.70
N SER A 148 -4.92 -1.52 -7.47
CA SER A 148 -5.95 -1.18 -6.48
C SER A 148 -5.85 0.27 -6.03
N ALA A 149 -4.64 0.80 -5.84
CA ALA A 149 -4.45 2.22 -5.53
C ALA A 149 -4.93 3.14 -6.67
N LEU A 150 -4.67 2.76 -7.93
CA LEU A 150 -5.18 3.50 -9.09
C LEU A 150 -6.72 3.42 -9.19
N LYS A 151 -7.31 2.25 -8.92
CA LYS A 151 -8.77 2.09 -8.93
C LYS A 151 -9.43 2.89 -7.81
N TRP A 152 -8.86 2.86 -6.60
CA TRP A 152 -9.28 3.70 -5.47
C TRP A 152 -9.30 5.18 -5.88
N TRP A 153 -8.20 5.67 -6.44
CA TRP A 153 -8.09 7.06 -6.89
C TRP A 153 -9.12 7.42 -7.97
N ARG A 154 -9.26 6.58 -9.01
CA ARG A 154 -10.23 6.77 -10.10
C ARG A 154 -11.65 6.93 -9.56
N ARG A 155 -12.05 6.06 -8.63
CA ARG A 155 -13.39 6.11 -8.02
C ARG A 155 -13.61 7.42 -7.25
N ASN A 156 -12.61 7.85 -6.48
CA ASN A 156 -12.70 9.10 -5.72
C ASN A 156 -12.81 10.33 -6.65
N LEU A 157 -12.05 10.36 -7.77
CA LEU A 157 -12.19 11.42 -8.78
C LEU A 157 -13.61 11.48 -9.37
N GLN A 158 -14.20 10.31 -9.67
CA GLN A 158 -15.57 10.23 -10.20
C GLN A 158 -16.61 10.72 -9.16
N GLN A 159 -16.40 10.42 -7.88
CA GLN A 159 -17.28 10.89 -6.81
C GLN A 159 -17.19 12.39 -6.61
N GLN A 160 -15.99 12.98 -6.67
CA GLN A 160 -15.80 14.43 -6.58
C GLN A 160 -16.52 15.18 -7.71
N GLN A 161 -16.52 14.63 -8.93
CA GLN A 161 -17.25 15.23 -10.06
C GLN A 161 -18.78 15.21 -9.87
N ASN A 162 -19.29 14.25 -9.07
CA ASN A 162 -20.71 14.09 -8.82
C ASN A 162 -21.18 14.74 -7.51
N SER A 163 -20.28 15.25 -6.66
CA SER A 163 -20.60 15.77 -5.33
C SER A 163 -19.61 16.86 -4.90
N ASP A 164 -20.10 18.10 -4.76
CA ASP A 164 -19.28 19.29 -4.53
C ASP A 164 -18.55 19.37 -3.17
N ASN A 165 -18.74 18.42 -2.24
CA ASN A 165 -18.27 18.59 -0.85
C ASN A 165 -17.59 17.37 -0.21
N THR A 166 -17.22 16.34 -0.98
CA THR A 166 -16.44 15.20 -0.45
C THR A 166 -14.95 15.41 -0.72
N LEU A 167 -14.16 15.59 0.34
CA LEU A 167 -12.70 15.63 0.27
C LEU A 167 -12.17 14.26 -0.17
N VAL A 168 -11.63 14.21 -1.39
CA VAL A 168 -10.98 13.04 -1.95
C VAL A 168 -9.66 12.79 -1.23
N GLN A 169 -9.49 11.60 -0.65
CA GLN A 169 -8.27 11.24 0.06
C GLN A 169 -7.52 10.09 -0.64
N PRO A 170 -6.27 10.33 -1.07
CA PRO A 170 -5.42 9.27 -1.59
C PRO A 170 -4.95 8.32 -0.48
N LEU A 171 -4.42 7.17 -0.89
CA LEU A 171 -3.70 6.27 0.03
C LEU A 171 -2.35 6.87 0.44
N GLY A 172 -1.80 6.42 1.57
CA GLY A 172 -0.58 6.97 2.16
C GLY A 172 0.69 6.69 1.34
N SER A 173 0.90 5.43 0.91
CA SER A 173 1.94 5.06 -0.05
C SER A 173 1.70 3.67 -0.65
N VAL A 174 2.38 3.38 -1.76
CA VAL A 174 2.46 2.05 -2.36
C VAL A 174 3.92 1.65 -2.53
N VAL A 175 4.27 0.43 -2.18
CA VAL A 175 5.57 -0.19 -2.46
C VAL A 175 5.33 -1.45 -3.28
N THR A 176 5.87 -1.50 -4.49
CA THR A 176 5.84 -2.69 -5.34
C THR A 176 7.25 -3.24 -5.50
N ILE A 177 7.44 -4.51 -5.17
CA ILE A 177 8.68 -5.25 -5.36
C ILE A 177 8.49 -6.15 -6.58
N GLY A 178 8.97 -5.70 -7.75
CA GLY A 178 8.92 -6.45 -9.01
C GLY A 178 7.51 -6.73 -9.56
N GLY A 179 6.49 -6.03 -9.07
CA GLY A 179 5.13 -6.11 -9.63
C GLY A 179 4.90 -5.02 -10.68
N PRO A 180 4.67 -5.37 -11.96
CA PRO A 180 4.32 -4.38 -13.00
C PRO A 180 2.87 -3.89 -12.85
N LEU A 181 2.52 -2.83 -13.58
CA LEU A 181 1.12 -2.57 -13.91
C LEU A 181 0.70 -3.53 -15.03
N LEU A 182 -0.45 -4.15 -14.87
CA LEU A 182 -1.03 -5.10 -15.83
C LEU A 182 -1.95 -4.38 -16.82
N SER A 183 -2.48 -3.24 -16.39
CA SER A 183 -3.28 -2.35 -17.22
C SER A 183 -2.56 -1.02 -17.43
N TYR A 184 -2.77 -0.42 -18.60
CA TYR A 184 -2.20 0.89 -18.89
C TYR A 184 -3.07 2.00 -18.26
N PRO A 185 -2.52 2.90 -17.43
CA PRO A 185 -3.33 3.90 -16.75
C PRO A 185 -3.95 4.93 -17.71
N THR A 186 -5.28 5.07 -17.65
CA THR A 186 -6.09 6.04 -18.41
C THR A 186 -6.81 7.03 -17.49
N LEU A 187 -6.08 7.66 -16.57
CA LEU A 187 -6.64 8.61 -15.61
C LEU A 187 -6.64 10.04 -16.16
N SER A 188 -7.68 10.81 -15.84
CA SER A 188 -7.74 12.26 -16.13
C SER A 188 -6.77 13.07 -15.27
N ALA A 189 -6.51 12.62 -14.04
CA ALA A 189 -5.52 13.17 -13.13
C ALA A 189 -4.71 12.03 -12.48
N ALA A 190 -3.39 12.17 -12.44
CA ALA A 190 -2.50 11.18 -11.84
C ALA A 190 -2.79 11.00 -10.34
N CYS A 191 -2.62 9.77 -9.85
CA CYS A 191 -2.79 9.44 -8.43
C CYS A 191 -1.71 10.12 -7.58
N PRO A 192 -2.09 10.91 -6.55
CA PRO A 192 -1.13 11.59 -5.71
C PRO A 192 -0.48 10.69 -4.64
N THR A 193 -0.96 9.45 -4.48
CA THR A 193 -0.28 8.45 -3.64
C THR A 193 1.13 8.21 -4.16
N PRO A 194 2.18 8.40 -3.34
CA PRO A 194 3.54 8.10 -3.76
C PRO A 194 3.73 6.60 -3.91
N ILE A 195 4.36 6.18 -5.00
CA ILE A 195 4.72 4.79 -5.25
C ILE A 195 6.23 4.62 -5.33
N LEU A 196 6.76 3.58 -4.66
CA LEU A 196 8.12 3.10 -4.86
C LEU A 196 8.09 1.80 -5.65
N VAL A 197 8.83 1.80 -6.76
CA VAL A 197 8.97 0.66 -7.67
C VAL A 197 10.36 0.08 -7.47
N PHE A 198 10.45 -0.99 -6.70
CA PHE A 198 11.68 -1.74 -6.51
C PHE A 198 11.77 -2.83 -7.58
N HIS A 199 12.87 -2.88 -8.31
CA HIS A 199 13.06 -3.90 -9.33
C HIS A 199 14.51 -4.36 -9.45
N ARG A 200 14.65 -5.53 -10.06
CA ARG A 200 15.92 -6.19 -10.32
C ARG A 200 16.11 -6.32 -11.84
N PRO A 201 17.32 -6.09 -12.36
CA PRO A 201 17.58 -6.23 -13.79
C PRO A 201 17.47 -7.70 -14.25
N PRO A 202 17.13 -7.95 -15.53
CA PRO A 202 17.25 -9.27 -16.13
C PRO A 202 18.67 -9.85 -15.97
N PRO A 203 18.84 -11.18 -15.86
CA PRO A 203 17.81 -12.22 -16.02
C PRO A 203 17.05 -12.57 -14.73
N THR A 204 17.18 -11.78 -13.66
CA THR A 204 16.61 -12.15 -12.37
C THR A 204 15.10 -11.87 -12.29
N GLU A 205 14.31 -12.89 -12.02
CA GLU A 205 12.88 -12.74 -11.72
C GLU A 205 12.60 -12.34 -10.25
N PRO A 206 11.51 -11.58 -9.99
CA PRO A 206 10.67 -10.90 -10.98
C PRO A 206 11.39 -9.67 -11.56
N PHE A 207 11.51 -9.59 -12.89
CA PHE A 207 12.02 -8.40 -13.59
C PHE A 207 10.86 -7.62 -14.19
N LEU A 208 11.02 -6.29 -14.26
CA LEU A 208 10.03 -5.44 -14.90
C LEU A 208 10.34 -5.27 -16.40
N PRO A 209 9.34 -5.42 -17.28
CA PRO A 209 9.46 -5.00 -18.69
C PRO A 209 9.87 -3.53 -18.82
N GLY A 210 10.59 -3.19 -19.90
CA GLY A 210 11.25 -1.89 -20.05
C GLY A 210 10.32 -0.65 -20.07
N ASP A 211 9.04 -0.83 -20.39
CA ASP A 211 8.00 0.21 -20.43
C ASP A 211 7.25 0.39 -19.10
N THR A 212 7.47 -0.49 -18.12
CA THR A 212 6.74 -0.52 -16.85
C THR A 212 6.84 0.81 -16.08
N LEU A 213 8.04 1.41 -16.02
CA LEU A 213 8.24 2.69 -15.33
C LEU A 213 7.49 3.84 -16.00
N ALA A 214 7.32 3.81 -17.33
CA ALA A 214 6.54 4.82 -18.04
C ALA A 214 5.04 4.69 -17.71
N ALA A 215 4.53 3.46 -17.60
CA ALA A 215 3.16 3.22 -17.13
C ALA A 215 2.95 3.74 -15.70
N PHE A 216 3.87 3.47 -14.77
CA PHE A 216 3.79 4.01 -13.41
C PHE A 216 3.80 5.53 -13.37
N ARG A 217 4.70 6.19 -14.13
CA ARG A 217 4.77 7.66 -14.21
C ARG A 217 3.53 8.30 -14.84
N LYS A 218 2.74 7.54 -15.60
CA LYS A 218 1.44 7.98 -16.10
C LYS A 218 0.33 7.82 -15.08
N GLY A 219 0.39 6.76 -14.26
CA GLY A 219 -0.61 6.48 -13.24
C GLY A 219 -0.46 7.30 -11.95
N PHE A 220 0.79 7.59 -11.55
CA PHE A 220 1.12 8.20 -10.26
C PHE A 220 1.94 9.48 -10.44
N SER A 221 1.67 10.50 -9.61
CA SER A 221 2.37 11.78 -9.67
C SER A 221 3.78 11.73 -9.06
N ARG A 222 4.01 10.84 -8.09
CA ARG A 222 5.31 10.61 -7.46
C ARG A 222 5.71 9.14 -7.57
N VAL A 223 6.71 8.86 -8.39
CA VAL A 223 7.28 7.52 -8.60
C VAL A 223 8.75 7.53 -8.18
N VAL A 224 9.09 6.69 -7.18
CA VAL A 224 10.47 6.44 -6.75
C VAL A 224 10.95 5.15 -7.42
N ASP A 225 11.90 5.28 -8.34
CA ASP A 225 12.50 4.17 -9.07
C ASP A 225 13.71 3.62 -8.30
N THR A 226 13.63 2.37 -7.83
CA THR A 226 14.70 1.72 -7.05
C THR A 226 15.17 0.46 -7.75
N LYS A 227 16.31 0.54 -8.42
CA LYS A 227 16.96 -0.61 -9.07
C LYS A 227 18.07 -1.18 -8.18
N LYS A 228 17.98 -2.46 -7.83
CA LYS A 228 19.01 -3.19 -7.05
C LYS A 228 19.33 -4.55 -7.66
N SER A 229 20.57 -5.03 -7.48
CA SER A 229 21.02 -6.36 -7.89
C SER A 229 20.66 -7.43 -6.86
N GLY A 230 20.43 -8.68 -7.27
CA GLY A 230 20.09 -9.80 -6.38
C GLY A 230 18.87 -10.55 -6.89
N VAL A 231 18.15 -11.29 -6.02
CA VAL A 231 16.93 -12.06 -6.34
C VAL A 231 15.82 -11.83 -5.31
N GLY A 232 14.56 -11.82 -5.77
CA GLY A 232 13.36 -11.76 -4.91
C GLY A 232 13.27 -10.52 -4.01
N MET A 233 12.75 -10.71 -2.79
CA MET A 233 12.54 -9.66 -1.78
C MET A 233 13.84 -8.93 -1.38
N PRO A 234 13.78 -7.67 -0.93
CA PRO A 234 14.91 -6.97 -0.32
C PRO A 234 15.47 -7.73 0.89
N ARG A 235 16.80 -7.86 0.99
CA ARG A 235 17.49 -8.66 2.03
C ARG A 235 18.47 -7.87 2.87
N SER A 236 19.04 -6.80 2.34
CA SER A 236 20.04 -6.00 3.03
C SER A 236 19.46 -4.68 3.51
N LYS A 237 20.13 -4.05 4.48
CA LYS A 237 19.79 -2.70 4.94
C LYS A 237 19.82 -1.69 3.78
N ASP A 238 20.76 -1.84 2.84
CA ASP A 238 20.85 -0.98 1.66
C ASP A 238 19.67 -1.19 0.68
N GLU A 239 19.16 -2.41 0.54
CA GLU A 239 17.99 -2.67 -0.29
C GLU A 239 16.69 -2.17 0.38
N TRP A 240 16.60 -2.25 1.71
CA TRP A 240 15.45 -1.74 2.47
C TRP A 240 15.46 -0.23 2.69
N TYR A 241 16.63 0.42 2.57
CA TYR A 241 16.78 1.85 2.87
C TYR A 241 15.80 2.75 2.10
N PRO A 242 15.64 2.63 0.76
CA PRO A 242 14.69 3.49 0.02
C PRO A 242 13.24 3.32 0.45
N ILE A 243 12.87 2.10 0.88
CA ILE A 243 11.53 1.78 1.37
C ILE A 243 11.30 2.44 2.74
N MET A 244 12.28 2.34 3.64
CA MET A 244 12.24 2.99 4.95
C MET A 244 12.27 4.50 4.85
N GLU A 245 13.02 5.05 3.90
CA GLU A 245 13.05 6.48 3.60
C GLU A 245 11.67 6.97 3.18
N LEU A 246 11.03 6.31 2.20
CA LEU A 246 9.66 6.61 1.79
C LEU A 246 8.69 6.60 2.98
N TRP A 247 8.73 5.54 3.81
CA TRP A 247 7.84 5.45 4.96
C TRP A 247 8.15 6.48 6.04
N SER A 248 9.41 6.87 6.24
CA SER A 248 9.75 7.91 7.21
C SER A 248 9.16 9.28 6.87
N GLU A 249 8.95 9.56 5.58
CA GLU A 249 8.28 10.77 5.09
C GLU A 249 6.75 10.69 5.14
N ARG A 250 6.17 9.48 5.11
CA ARG A 250 4.73 9.27 4.84
C ARG A 250 3.93 8.72 6.00
N LEU A 251 4.56 7.99 6.92
CA LEU A 251 3.88 7.52 8.12
C LEU A 251 3.44 8.70 8.97
N GLY A 252 2.17 8.70 9.33
CA GLY A 252 1.59 9.61 10.30
C GLY A 252 2.22 9.46 11.67
N ARG A 253 2.24 10.55 12.42
CA ARG A 253 2.63 10.56 13.83
C ARG A 253 1.53 11.24 14.62
N ARG A 254 0.89 10.48 15.49
CA ARG A 254 0.05 11.04 16.53
C ARG A 254 0.96 11.52 17.66
N GLN A 255 0.92 12.82 17.94
CA GLN A 255 1.61 13.35 19.10
C GLN A 255 0.99 12.75 20.37
N VAL A 256 1.84 12.20 21.24
CA VAL A 256 1.44 11.81 22.58
C VAL A 256 1.52 13.07 23.42
N ASP A 257 0.40 13.52 24.00
CA ASP A 257 0.36 14.66 24.91
C ASP A 257 1.50 14.57 25.95
N GLY A 258 2.38 15.58 25.98
CA GLY A 258 3.46 15.71 26.95
C GLY A 258 4.88 15.90 26.40
N LEU A 259 5.10 15.80 25.09
CA LEU A 259 6.39 16.10 24.44
C LEU A 259 6.29 17.41 23.64
N TYR A 260 6.62 18.53 24.29
CA TYR A 260 6.81 19.80 23.59
C TYR A 260 8.17 19.76 22.87
N GLU A 261 8.15 19.82 21.54
CA GLU A 261 9.35 20.07 20.76
C GLU A 261 9.72 21.55 20.96
N VAL A 262 10.82 21.81 21.67
CA VAL A 262 11.35 23.17 21.80
C VAL A 262 11.96 23.55 20.47
N MET A 263 11.19 24.24 19.62
CA MET A 263 11.75 24.95 18.48
C MET A 263 12.62 26.08 19.04
N THR A 264 13.94 25.89 19.05
CA THR A 264 14.89 26.97 19.26
C THR A 264 14.69 27.99 18.16
N GLY A 265 14.00 29.08 18.48
CA GLY A 265 13.89 30.25 17.62
C GLY A 265 15.28 30.76 17.30
N GLY A 266 15.72 30.54 16.06
CA GLY A 266 16.91 31.18 15.53
C GLY A 266 16.64 32.67 15.42
N SER A 267 17.12 33.43 16.40
CA SER A 267 17.25 34.88 16.30
C SER A 267 18.17 35.18 15.11
N SER A 268 17.59 35.67 14.02
CA SER A 268 18.35 36.28 12.93
C SER A 268 18.48 37.78 13.23
N ILE A 269 19.72 38.17 13.52
CA ILE A 269 20.37 39.51 13.51
C ILE A 269 19.48 40.72 13.84
#